data_AF-A0A078AF85-F1
#
_entry.id   AF-A0A078AF85-F1
#
_cell.length_a   1.000
_cell.length_b   1.000
_cell.length_c   1.000
_cell.angle_alpha   90.00
_cell.angle_beta   90.00
_cell.angle_gamma   90.00
#
_symmetry.space_group_name_H-M   'P 1'
#
loop_
_entity.id
_entity.type
_entity.pdbx_description
1 polymer ?
#
loop_
_entity_poly.entity_id
_entity_poly.type
_entity_poly.pdbx_seq_one_letter_code
_entity_poly.pdbx_strand_id
1 'polypeptide(L)'
;MAAIIEQAVTIIVEEVRKTKKNEPKVFPFLLMVDKEAFGRIEEQTFILKSFWKSQANKIIVARKSDTKSIVGYACYLEMDGGCYLMRIGVRSKSQRQGIGRTLMKYLFNKYPNYLSLDVSTDNIKAVQFYKRIGLQIIDTYLSEDKVEFNKFDTPADFIYIESQYNQSQIKKHTQISCTGDTKEEEKKQDDITDDDNETQLSESDSASEQSTIPTVNITTLQEAQLEIQQQILV
;
A
#
# COMPACT_ATOMS: atom_id res chain seq x y z
N MET A 1 -7.68 15.39 40.28
CA MET A 1 -7.99 14.86 38.93
C MET A 1 -6.83 15.22 38.03
N ALA A 2 -6.05 14.24 37.55
CA ALA A 2 -4.97 14.50 36.61
C ALA A 2 -5.55 14.67 35.20
N ALA A 3 -5.24 15.78 34.54
CA ALA A 3 -5.62 15.98 33.15
C ALA A 3 -4.79 15.05 32.25
N ILE A 4 -5.46 14.17 31.50
CA ILE A 4 -4.81 13.36 30.47
C ILE A 4 -4.50 14.30 29.30
N ILE A 5 -3.22 14.62 29.10
CA ILE A 5 -2.78 15.39 27.93
C ILE A 5 -2.75 14.44 26.75
N GLU A 6 -3.73 14.57 25.85
CA GLU A 6 -3.78 13.82 24.59
C GLU A 6 -2.61 14.28 23.70
N GLN A 7 -1.55 13.48 23.62
CA GLN A 7 -0.43 13.76 22.71
C GLN A 7 -0.89 13.59 21.27
N ALA A 8 -0.67 14.62 20.45
CA ALA A 8 -1.00 14.57 19.03
C ALA A 8 -0.20 13.45 18.32
N VAL A 9 -0.93 12.49 17.73
CA VAL A 9 -0.32 11.40 16.97
C VAL A 9 0.40 11.97 15.74
N THR A 10 1.71 11.76 15.67
CA THR A 10 2.57 12.24 14.58
C THR A 10 2.95 11.07 13.67
N ILE A 11 3.06 11.31 12.36
CA ILE A 11 3.53 10.31 11.41
C ILE A 11 5.03 10.47 11.21
N ILE A 12 5.77 9.38 11.40
CA ILE A 12 7.22 9.30 11.20
C ILE A 12 7.48 8.46 9.95
N VAL A 13 8.29 8.98 9.03
CA VAL A 13 8.73 8.24 7.84
C VAL A 13 10.19 7.83 8.02
N GLU A 14 10.47 6.54 7.81
CA GLU A 14 11.83 5.98 7.92
C GLU A 14 12.12 4.99 6.80
N GLU A 15 13.39 4.91 6.39
CA GLU A 15 13.86 3.91 5.43
C GLU A 15 14.12 2.56 6.13
N VAL A 16 13.60 1.49 5.54
CA VAL A 16 13.69 0.14 6.09
C VAL A 16 15.02 -0.50 5.71
N ARG A 17 15.80 -0.89 6.72
CA ARG A 17 16.98 -1.75 6.52
C ARG A 17 16.54 -3.17 6.19
N LYS A 18 16.74 -3.59 4.94
CA LYS A 18 16.34 -4.91 4.44
C LYS A 18 17.36 -5.97 4.81
N THR A 19 17.11 -6.64 5.93
CA THR A 19 17.94 -7.73 6.45
C THR A 19 17.08 -8.92 6.82
N LYS A 20 17.65 -10.14 6.80
CA LYS A 20 16.95 -11.37 7.22
C LYS A 20 16.35 -11.26 8.63
N LYS A 21 17.00 -10.52 9.53
CA LYS A 21 16.53 -10.29 10.92
C LYS A 21 15.35 -9.31 10.99
N ASN A 22 15.31 -8.32 10.09
CA ASN A 22 14.26 -7.29 10.09
C ASN A 22 13.02 -7.70 9.28
N GLU A 23 13.20 -8.60 8.33
CA GLU A 23 12.13 -9.12 7.47
C GLU A 23 10.91 -9.63 8.23
N PRO A 24 11.01 -10.57 9.19
CA PRO A 24 9.84 -11.04 9.93
C PRO A 24 9.18 -9.94 10.78
N LYS A 25 9.88 -8.84 11.07
CA LYS A 25 9.35 -7.73 11.87
C LYS A 25 8.62 -6.67 11.07
N VAL A 26 8.94 -6.53 9.79
CA VAL A 26 8.43 -5.44 8.94
C VAL A 26 7.56 -5.97 7.81
N PHE A 27 8.00 -7.06 7.17
CA PHE A 27 7.36 -7.61 5.98
C PHE A 27 5.88 -8.00 6.18
N PRO A 28 5.47 -8.64 7.30
CA PRO A 28 4.05 -8.96 7.50
C PRO A 28 3.16 -7.71 7.55
N PHE A 29 3.64 -6.63 8.16
CA PHE A 29 2.90 -5.36 8.24
C PHE A 29 2.88 -4.63 6.90
N LEU A 30 3.97 -4.65 6.13
CA LEU A 30 4.00 -4.15 4.74
C LEU A 30 2.95 -4.87 3.89
N LEU A 31 2.92 -6.20 3.95
CA LEU A 31 1.96 -7.02 3.22
C LEU A 31 0.51 -6.72 3.63
N MET A 32 0.27 -6.45 4.91
CA MET A 32 -1.04 -6.03 5.39
C MET A 32 -1.45 -4.66 4.82
N VAL A 33 -0.57 -3.66 4.82
CA VAL A 33 -0.86 -2.35 4.21
C VAL A 33 -1.13 -2.50 2.72
N ASP A 34 -0.36 -3.34 2.03
CA ASP A 34 -0.49 -3.56 0.59
C ASP A 34 -1.82 -4.21 0.22
N LYS A 35 -2.22 -5.26 0.94
CA LYS A 35 -3.53 -5.90 0.78
C LYS A 35 -4.68 -4.93 0.99
N GLU A 36 -4.57 -4.04 1.98
CA GLU A 36 -5.60 -3.02 2.21
C GLU A 36 -5.64 -1.94 1.11
N ALA A 37 -4.49 -1.57 0.55
CA ALA A 37 -4.39 -0.52 -0.45
C ALA A 37 -4.79 -0.98 -1.86
N PHE A 38 -4.49 -2.23 -2.21
CA PHE A 38 -4.62 -2.76 -3.57
C PHE A 38 -5.56 -3.98 -3.69
N GLY A 39 -6.24 -4.39 -2.61
CA GLY A 39 -7.13 -5.55 -2.60
C GLY A 39 -6.37 -6.87 -2.41
N ARG A 40 -7.00 -8.01 -2.71
CA ARG A 40 -6.31 -9.32 -2.75
C ARG A 40 -5.90 -9.61 -4.18
N ILE A 41 -4.60 -9.62 -4.44
CA ILE A 41 -4.04 -10.09 -5.71
C ILE A 41 -3.13 -11.26 -5.35
N GLU A 42 -3.25 -12.37 -6.08
CA GLU A 42 -2.53 -13.63 -5.79
C GLU A 42 -1.02 -13.41 -5.72
N GLU A 43 -0.50 -12.49 -6.54
CA GLU A 43 0.92 -12.19 -6.69
C GLU A 43 1.47 -11.13 -5.72
N GLN A 44 0.65 -10.51 -4.87
CA GLN A 44 1.11 -9.42 -3.98
C GLN A 44 2.29 -9.80 -3.11
N THR A 45 2.26 -11.02 -2.55
CA THR A 45 3.34 -11.52 -1.71
C THR A 45 4.63 -11.62 -2.51
N PHE A 46 4.55 -12.09 -3.76
CA PHE A 46 5.69 -12.25 -4.65
C PHE A 46 6.30 -10.89 -5.03
N ILE A 47 5.46 -9.92 -5.43
CA ILE A 47 5.89 -8.56 -5.79
C ILE A 47 6.59 -7.87 -4.62
N LEU A 48 6.00 -7.87 -3.42
CA LEU A 48 6.66 -7.27 -2.26
C LEU A 48 7.95 -8.01 -1.88
N LYS A 49 7.97 -9.35 -2.03
CA LYS A 49 9.17 -10.14 -1.75
C LYS A 49 10.29 -9.84 -2.72
N SER A 50 9.99 -9.57 -4.01
CA SER A 50 10.99 -9.17 -4.99
C SER A 50 11.59 -7.80 -4.63
N PHE A 51 10.76 -6.83 -4.24
CA PHE A 51 11.23 -5.53 -3.73
C PHE A 51 12.08 -5.66 -2.46
N TRP A 52 11.71 -6.60 -1.58
CA TRP A 52 12.48 -6.86 -0.37
C TRP A 52 13.86 -7.45 -0.67
N LYS A 53 13.93 -8.44 -1.58
CA LYS A 53 15.16 -9.17 -1.92
C LYS A 53 16.14 -8.35 -2.77
N SER A 54 15.64 -7.52 -3.69
CA SER A 54 16.50 -6.69 -4.56
C SER A 54 17.28 -5.66 -3.73
N GLN A 55 18.58 -5.49 -3.94
CA GLN A 55 19.36 -4.46 -3.19
C GLN A 55 19.16 -3.04 -3.73
N ALA A 56 18.84 -2.93 -5.02
CA ALA A 56 18.63 -1.65 -5.71
C ALA A 56 17.35 -0.96 -5.20
N ASN A 57 16.30 -1.75 -4.95
CA ASN A 57 15.04 -1.22 -4.44
C ASN A 57 15.21 -0.72 -3.01
N LYS A 58 14.60 0.41 -2.69
CA LYS A 58 14.51 0.95 -1.32
C LYS A 58 13.06 0.93 -0.88
N ILE A 59 12.86 0.82 0.44
CA ILE A 59 11.52 0.80 1.03
C ILE A 59 11.50 1.82 2.17
N ILE A 60 10.54 2.73 2.14
CA ILE A 60 10.23 3.62 3.26
C ILE A 60 8.87 3.27 3.85
N VAL A 61 8.72 3.45 5.16
CA VAL A 61 7.47 3.18 5.88
C VAL A 61 7.04 4.42 6.65
N ALA A 62 5.74 4.68 6.65
CA ALA A 62 5.09 5.66 7.50
C ALA A 62 4.54 4.95 8.74
N ARG A 63 4.99 5.37 9.93
CA ARG A 63 4.57 4.84 11.23
C ARG A 63 3.87 5.90 12.07
N LYS A 64 2.91 5.47 12.88
CA LYS A 64 2.42 6.31 13.97
C LYS A 64 3.47 6.42 15.07
N SER A 65 3.69 7.62 15.62
CA SER A 65 4.71 7.89 16.63
C SER A 65 4.45 7.16 17.95
N ASP A 66 3.18 7.01 18.32
CA ASP A 66 2.68 6.39 19.55
C ASP A 66 2.71 4.86 19.51
N THR A 67 2.05 4.24 18.53
CA THR A 67 1.89 2.79 18.44
C THR A 67 2.99 2.10 17.65
N LYS A 68 3.83 2.86 16.93
CA LYS A 68 4.80 2.37 15.94
C LYS A 68 4.19 1.54 14.81
N SER A 69 2.87 1.53 14.67
CA SER A 69 2.17 0.78 13.62
C SER A 69 2.47 1.37 12.25
N ILE A 70 2.78 0.50 11.28
CA ILE A 70 2.93 0.89 9.88
C ILE A 70 1.55 1.17 9.29
N VAL A 71 1.38 2.38 8.75
CA VAL A 71 0.11 2.87 8.16
C VAL A 71 0.23 3.22 6.69
N GLY A 72 1.46 3.29 6.17
CA GLY A 72 1.75 3.48 4.76
C GLY A 72 3.17 3.06 4.42
N TYR A 73 3.46 2.88 3.14
CA TYR A 73 4.80 2.57 2.66
C TYR A 73 4.98 3.06 1.22
N ALA A 74 6.24 3.18 0.80
CA ALA A 74 6.60 3.32 -0.60
C ALA A 74 7.84 2.48 -0.93
N CYS A 75 7.83 1.86 -2.11
CA CYS A 75 8.98 1.19 -2.72
C CYS A 75 9.45 2.03 -3.91
N TYR A 76 10.74 2.34 -3.96
CA TYR A 76 11.33 3.15 -5.02
C TYR A 76 12.70 2.62 -5.44
N LEU A 77 13.12 2.96 -6.65
CA LEU A 77 14.45 2.69 -7.17
C LEU A 77 15.21 4.03 -7.24
N GLU A 78 16.43 4.04 -6.77
CA GLU A 78 17.33 5.20 -6.90
C GLU A 78 17.91 5.22 -8.31
N MET A 79 17.89 6.39 -8.93
CA MET A 79 18.43 6.67 -10.27
C MET A 79 19.44 7.80 -10.16
N ASP A 80 20.24 8.03 -11.21
CA ASP A 80 21.20 9.14 -11.21
C ASP A 80 20.48 10.48 -11.04
N GLY A 81 20.71 11.14 -9.90
CA GLY A 81 20.07 12.40 -9.53
C GLY A 81 18.60 12.33 -9.10
N GLY A 82 17.99 11.15 -8.96
CA GLY A 82 16.57 11.03 -8.62
C GLY A 82 16.05 9.67 -8.20
N CYS A 83 14.75 9.45 -8.31
CA CYS A 83 14.15 8.15 -8.02
C CYS A 83 12.92 7.81 -8.89
N TYR A 84 12.72 6.52 -9.14
CA TYR A 84 11.51 5.98 -9.75
C TYR A 84 10.62 5.36 -8.67
N LEU A 85 9.42 5.90 -8.47
CA LEU A 85 8.46 5.42 -7.48
C LEU A 85 7.64 4.25 -8.06
N MET A 86 8.02 3.03 -7.67
CA MET A 86 7.41 1.80 -8.18
C MET A 86 6.05 1.50 -7.53
N ARG A 87 5.91 1.75 -6.22
CA ARG A 87 4.70 1.38 -5.47
C ARG A 87 4.52 2.24 -4.24
N ILE A 88 3.30 2.71 -3.97
CA ILE A 88 2.94 3.45 -2.77
C ILE A 88 1.57 3.02 -2.25
N GLY A 89 1.49 2.67 -0.97
CA GLY A 89 0.26 2.18 -0.35
C GLY A 89 0.01 2.84 1.00
N VAL A 90 -1.26 3.13 1.30
CA VAL A 90 -1.71 3.65 2.61
C VAL A 90 -2.92 2.84 3.06
N ARG A 91 -2.91 2.40 4.32
CA ARG A 91 -4.03 1.67 4.95
C ARG A 91 -5.33 2.44 4.78
N SER A 92 -6.41 1.76 4.43
CA SER A 92 -7.70 2.38 4.09
C SER A 92 -8.20 3.33 5.19
N LYS A 93 -8.12 2.91 6.45
CA LYS A 93 -8.50 3.71 7.64
C LYS A 93 -7.56 4.89 7.94
N SER A 94 -6.42 4.97 7.27
CA SER A 94 -5.43 6.03 7.41
C SER A 94 -5.29 6.88 6.14
N GLN A 95 -6.05 6.59 5.09
CA GLN A 95 -6.10 7.42 3.89
C GLN A 95 -6.72 8.79 4.19
N ARG A 96 -6.46 9.77 3.30
CA ARG A 96 -6.94 11.16 3.41
C ARG A 96 -6.44 11.93 4.64
N GLN A 97 -5.50 11.37 5.41
CA GLN A 97 -4.85 12.02 6.56
C GLN A 97 -3.48 12.62 6.21
N GLY A 98 -3.16 12.77 4.92
CA GLY A 98 -1.88 13.33 4.47
C GLY A 98 -0.71 12.35 4.44
N ILE A 99 -0.85 11.09 4.89
CA ILE A 99 0.24 10.09 4.91
C ILE A 99 0.91 9.89 3.55
N GLY A 100 0.14 9.80 2.46
CA GLY A 100 0.71 9.72 1.11
C GLY A 100 1.55 10.94 0.76
N ARG A 101 1.13 12.15 1.17
CA ARG A 101 1.93 13.37 0.99
C ARG A 101 3.19 13.33 1.85
N THR A 102 3.13 12.83 3.07
CA THR A 102 4.30 12.68 3.94
C THR A 102 5.33 11.73 3.34
N LEU A 103 4.89 10.63 2.71
CA LEU A 103 5.76 9.73 1.96
C LEU A 103 6.40 10.44 0.75
N MET A 104 5.62 11.18 -0.05
CA MET A 104 6.16 11.97 -1.17
C MET A 104 7.14 13.05 -0.72
N LYS A 105 6.85 13.75 0.38
CA LYS A 105 7.73 14.75 0.98
C LYS A 105 9.08 14.16 1.34
N TYR A 106 9.10 12.95 1.92
CA TYR A 106 10.36 12.25 2.18
C TYR A 106 11.15 12.04 0.89
N LEU A 107 10.49 11.59 -0.19
CA LEU A 107 11.14 11.36 -1.47
C LEU A 107 11.69 12.66 -2.08
N PHE A 108 10.92 13.75 -2.12
CA PHE A 108 11.41 15.03 -2.65
C PHE A 108 12.50 15.67 -1.79
N ASN A 109 12.48 15.49 -0.47
CA ASN A 109 13.57 15.96 0.38
C ASN A 109 14.88 15.20 0.09
N LYS A 110 14.78 13.93 -0.29
CA LYS A 110 15.95 13.08 -0.62
C LYS A 110 16.40 13.25 -2.07
N TYR A 111 15.45 13.43 -2.98
CA TYR A 111 15.61 13.54 -4.43
C TYR A 111 14.86 14.78 -4.93
N PRO A 112 15.40 15.99 -4.71
CA PRO A 112 14.69 17.24 -4.99
C PRO A 112 14.47 17.50 -6.47
N ASN A 113 15.33 16.96 -7.33
CA ASN A 113 15.39 17.32 -8.75
C ASN A 113 14.56 16.38 -9.64
N TYR A 114 14.38 15.11 -9.25
CA TYR A 114 13.84 14.12 -10.17
C TYR A 114 13.09 12.98 -9.45
N LEU A 115 11.79 12.89 -9.76
CA LEU A 115 10.92 11.78 -9.37
C LEU A 115 9.97 11.45 -10.52
N SER A 116 9.97 10.18 -10.95
CA SER A 116 9.07 9.67 -11.98
C SER A 116 8.33 8.41 -11.53
N LEU A 117 7.20 8.11 -12.17
CA LEU A 117 6.36 6.93 -11.90
C LEU A 117 5.34 6.70 -13.01
N ASP A 118 4.83 5.46 -13.10
CA ASP A 118 3.76 5.11 -14.03
C ASP A 118 2.48 4.72 -13.28
N VAL A 119 1.32 5.17 -13.79
CA VAL A 119 0.02 4.95 -13.16
C VAL A 119 -1.00 4.59 -14.21
N SER A 120 -1.70 3.48 -14.01
CA SER A 120 -2.84 3.10 -14.86
C SER A 120 -3.85 4.24 -14.95
N THR A 121 -4.31 4.54 -16.17
CA THR A 121 -5.24 5.65 -16.42
C THR A 121 -6.59 5.45 -15.71
N ASP A 122 -6.97 4.19 -15.46
CA ASP A 122 -8.14 3.80 -14.68
C ASP A 122 -8.03 4.13 -13.18
N ASN A 123 -6.81 4.34 -12.66
CA ASN A 123 -6.60 4.71 -11.27
C ASN A 123 -6.75 6.23 -11.06
N ILE A 124 -7.97 6.72 -11.27
CA ILE A 124 -8.32 8.15 -11.20
C ILE A 124 -7.88 8.79 -9.87
N LYS A 125 -7.99 8.04 -8.75
CA LYS A 125 -7.58 8.53 -7.43
C LYS A 125 -6.08 8.81 -7.36
N ALA A 126 -5.25 7.91 -7.91
CA ALA A 126 -3.80 8.07 -7.95
C ALA A 126 -3.40 9.18 -8.93
N VAL A 127 -3.97 9.20 -10.14
CA VAL A 127 -3.75 10.27 -11.14
C VAL A 127 -4.03 11.65 -10.53
N GLN A 128 -5.17 11.84 -9.85
CA GLN A 128 -5.49 13.08 -9.17
C GLN A 128 -4.59 13.38 -7.97
N PHE A 129 -4.10 12.34 -7.28
CA PHE A 129 -3.14 12.50 -6.20
C PHE A 129 -1.82 13.08 -6.74
N TYR A 130 -1.23 12.49 -7.76
CA TYR A 130 0.05 12.94 -8.33
C TYR A 130 -0.05 14.32 -9.00
N LYS A 131 -1.15 14.62 -9.70
CA LYS A 131 -1.41 15.98 -10.20
C LYS A 131 -1.45 17.02 -9.07
N ARG A 132 -2.04 16.70 -7.91
CA ARG A 132 -2.05 17.59 -6.73
C ARG A 132 -0.71 17.71 -6.01
N ILE A 133 0.15 16.71 -6.16
CA ILE A 133 1.55 16.80 -5.72
C ILE A 133 2.34 17.76 -6.62
N GLY A 134 1.89 17.94 -7.86
CA GLY A 134 2.48 18.83 -8.86
C GLY A 134 3.32 18.10 -9.93
N LEU A 135 3.24 16.76 -9.96
CA LEU A 135 3.81 15.98 -11.06
C LEU A 135 2.98 16.18 -12.34
N GLN A 136 3.65 16.09 -13.49
CA GLN A 136 3.04 16.25 -14.80
C GLN A 136 3.06 14.93 -15.57
N ILE A 137 2.03 14.71 -16.38
CA ILE A 137 2.02 13.57 -17.32
C ILE A 137 2.91 13.97 -18.49
N ILE A 138 3.98 13.22 -18.72
CA ILE A 138 4.91 13.45 -19.84
C ILE A 138 4.63 12.51 -21.02
N ASP A 139 4.00 11.37 -20.77
CA ASP A 139 3.70 10.37 -21.78
C ASP A 139 2.51 9.50 -21.37
N THR A 140 1.85 8.88 -22.35
CA THR A 140 0.78 7.91 -22.16
C THR A 140 1.02 6.74 -23.12
N TYR A 141 1.08 5.52 -22.58
CA TYR A 141 1.40 4.32 -23.36
C TYR A 141 0.50 3.13 -22.98
N LEU A 142 0.42 2.14 -23.87
CA LEU A 142 -0.36 0.92 -23.67
C LEU A 142 0.59 -0.24 -23.33
N SER A 143 0.31 -0.99 -22.26
CA SER A 143 1.05 -2.20 -21.91
C SER A 143 0.70 -3.39 -22.82
N GLU A 144 1.47 -4.47 -22.73
CA GLU A 144 1.19 -5.74 -23.42
C GLU A 144 -0.21 -6.29 -23.08
N ASP A 145 -0.62 -6.13 -21.82
CA ASP A 145 -1.95 -6.50 -21.32
C ASP A 145 -3.06 -5.52 -21.72
N LYS A 146 -2.76 -4.57 -22.61
CA LYS A 146 -3.69 -3.53 -23.08
C LYS A 146 -4.22 -2.62 -21.97
N VAL A 147 -3.43 -2.42 -20.92
CA VAL A 147 -3.72 -1.44 -19.88
C VAL A 147 -3.00 -0.16 -20.22
N GLU A 148 -3.72 0.96 -20.25
CA GLU A 148 -3.12 2.26 -20.53
C GLU A 148 -2.51 2.86 -19.25
N PHE A 149 -1.31 3.42 -19.37
CA PHE A 149 -0.57 4.04 -18.28
C PHE A 149 -0.21 5.48 -18.63
N ASN A 150 -0.30 6.35 -17.62
CA ASN A 150 0.27 7.70 -17.64
C ASN A 150 1.64 7.66 -16.95
N LYS A 151 2.66 8.10 -17.67
CA LYS A 151 3.98 8.38 -17.12
C LYS A 151 4.02 9.77 -16.52
N PHE A 152 4.25 9.83 -15.22
CA PHE A 152 4.42 11.07 -14.48
C PHE A 152 5.90 11.38 -14.29
N ASP A 153 6.24 12.66 -14.38
CA ASP A 153 7.57 13.17 -14.09
C ASP A 153 7.52 14.52 -13.36
N THR A 154 8.66 14.87 -12.76
CA THR A 154 8.92 16.14 -12.10
C THR A 154 9.31 17.17 -13.17
N PRO A 155 8.58 18.30 -13.33
CA PRO A 155 8.95 19.33 -14.30
C PRO A 155 10.30 19.99 -13.94
N ALA A 156 10.99 20.58 -14.92
CA ALA A 156 12.33 21.15 -14.73
C ALA A 156 12.41 22.21 -13.61
N ASP A 157 11.36 23.02 -13.46
CA ASP A 157 11.28 24.09 -12.46
C ASP A 157 10.49 23.67 -11.21
N PHE A 158 10.39 22.36 -10.95
CA PHE A 158 9.60 21.86 -9.84
C PHE A 158 10.18 22.28 -8.49
N ILE A 159 9.33 22.92 -7.69
CA ILE A 159 9.61 23.17 -6.27
C ILE A 159 8.51 22.47 -5.48
N TYR A 160 8.89 21.51 -4.66
CA TYR A 160 7.93 20.86 -3.77
C TYR A 160 7.44 21.85 -2.70
N ILE A 161 6.22 22.35 -2.88
CA ILE A 161 5.55 23.17 -1.88
C ILE A 161 4.69 22.24 -1.04
N GLU A 162 5.04 22.08 0.24
CA GLU A 162 4.20 21.37 1.18
C GLU A 162 2.86 22.08 1.25
N SER A 163 1.81 21.47 0.67
CA SER A 163 0.51 22.10 0.62
C SER A 163 0.07 22.40 2.06
N GLN A 164 -0.27 23.64 2.37
CA GLN A 164 -0.97 24.01 3.60
C GLN A 164 -2.41 23.47 3.53
N TYR A 165 -2.56 22.15 3.43
CA TYR A 165 -3.84 21.49 3.51
C TYR A 165 -4.29 21.60 4.96
N ASN A 166 -5.04 22.68 5.23
CA ASN A 166 -5.70 23.06 6.47
C ASN A 166 -5.67 21.96 7.55
N GLN A 167 -4.69 22.03 8.45
CA GLN A 167 -4.59 21.20 9.66
C GLN A 167 -5.87 21.29 10.53
N SER A 168 -6.71 22.32 10.31
CA SER A 168 -8.00 22.53 10.95
C SER A 168 -9.02 21.40 10.70
N GLN A 169 -8.91 20.64 9.60
CA GLN A 169 -9.83 19.52 9.32
C GLN A 169 -9.40 18.20 9.99
N ILE A 170 -8.10 18.02 10.28
CA ILE A 170 -7.60 16.80 10.94
C ILE A 170 -8.03 16.78 12.41
N LYS A 171 -8.00 17.93 13.10
CA LYS A 171 -8.42 18.03 14.51
C LYS A 171 -9.89 17.66 14.73
N LYS A 172 -10.78 17.88 13.75
CA LYS A 172 -12.21 17.57 13.87
C LYS A 172 -12.53 16.07 13.77
N HIS A 173 -11.69 15.28 13.08
CA HIS A 173 -11.96 13.86 12.89
C HIS A 173 -11.38 12.95 13.98
N THR A 174 -10.42 13.41 14.77
CA THR A 174 -9.88 12.64 15.91
C THR A 174 -10.80 12.64 17.13
N GLN A 175 -11.70 13.62 17.26
CA GLN A 175 -12.65 13.70 18.37
C GLN A 175 -13.94 12.88 18.19
N ILE A 176 -14.14 12.19 17.06
CA ILE A 176 -15.36 11.44 16.76
C ILE A 176 -15.04 9.96 16.56
N SER A 177 -14.68 9.24 17.63
CA SER A 177 -14.95 7.80 17.77
C SER A 177 -14.30 7.25 19.05
N CYS A 178 -14.96 7.40 20.21
CA CYS A 178 -14.77 6.59 21.42
C CYS A 178 -15.89 6.87 22.44
N THR A 179 -17.15 6.91 22.00
CA THR A 179 -18.31 6.76 22.88
C THR A 179 -19.19 5.70 22.25
N GLY A 180 -18.80 4.45 22.49
CA GLY A 180 -19.58 3.26 22.16
C GLY A 180 -19.79 2.50 23.45
N ASP A 181 -21.02 2.56 23.94
CA ASP A 181 -21.50 2.01 25.20
C ASP A 181 -21.20 0.52 25.31
N THR A 182 -20.60 0.12 26.43
CA THR A 182 -20.51 -1.28 26.84
C THR A 182 -21.88 -1.68 27.37
N LYS A 183 -22.69 -2.32 26.53
CA LYS A 183 -23.81 -3.14 27.01
C LYS A 183 -23.25 -4.50 27.39
N GLU A 184 -23.21 -4.77 28.69
CA GLU A 184 -23.10 -6.11 29.24
C GLU A 184 -24.32 -6.91 28.78
N GLU A 185 -24.11 -7.92 27.93
CA GLU A 185 -25.07 -9.00 27.73
C GLU A 185 -24.66 -10.17 28.63
N GLU A 186 -25.44 -10.37 29.68
CA GLU A 186 -25.44 -11.59 30.50
C GLU A 186 -25.77 -12.80 29.62
N LYS A 187 -24.84 -13.76 29.54
CA LYS A 187 -25.15 -15.09 29.00
C LYS A 187 -25.87 -15.92 30.06
N LYS A 188 -27.15 -16.18 29.81
CA LYS A 188 -27.90 -17.28 30.42
C LYS A 188 -27.32 -18.62 29.98
N GLN A 189 -27.19 -19.50 30.96
CA GLN A 189 -26.78 -20.89 30.87
C GLN A 189 -28.04 -21.72 30.85
N ASP A 190 -28.35 -22.33 29.71
CA ASP A 190 -29.41 -23.33 29.58
C ASP A 190 -28.75 -24.68 29.29
N ASP A 191 -28.86 -25.58 30.28
CA ASP A 191 -28.86 -27.04 30.12
C ASP A 191 -29.88 -27.42 29.05
N ILE A 192 -29.53 -28.31 28.12
CA ILE A 192 -30.45 -29.31 27.55
C ILE A 192 -29.64 -30.49 27.00
N THR A 193 -30.23 -31.65 27.29
CA THR A 193 -29.89 -33.06 27.18
C THR A 193 -29.45 -33.60 25.81
N ASP A 194 -28.72 -34.71 25.92
CA ASP A 194 -28.47 -35.74 24.91
C ASP A 194 -29.74 -36.13 24.13
N ASP A 195 -29.63 -36.24 22.80
CA ASP A 195 -30.51 -37.10 22.02
C ASP A 195 -29.78 -37.65 20.79
N ASP A 196 -29.71 -38.97 20.76
CA ASP A 196 -29.13 -39.79 19.70
C ASP A 196 -30.00 -39.71 18.44
N ASN A 197 -29.39 -39.45 17.28
CA ASN A 197 -30.02 -39.86 16.03
C ASN A 197 -29.00 -40.22 14.95
N GLU A 198 -28.83 -41.53 14.77
CA GLU A 198 -28.30 -42.13 13.56
C GLU A 198 -29.12 -41.66 12.36
N THR A 199 -28.46 -41.16 11.32
CA THR A 199 -29.06 -41.07 9.99
C THR A 199 -28.01 -41.44 8.96
N GLN A 200 -28.17 -42.63 8.40
CA GLN A 200 -27.53 -43.07 7.16
C GLN A 200 -28.00 -42.16 6.02
N LEU A 201 -27.06 -41.66 5.23
CA LEU A 201 -27.37 -41.04 3.94
C LEU A 201 -26.29 -41.40 2.91
N SER A 202 -26.83 -41.77 1.77
CA SER A 202 -26.29 -42.44 0.60
C SER A 202 -25.27 -41.64 -0.20
N GLU A 203 -24.30 -42.38 -0.74
CA GLU A 203 -23.42 -41.98 -1.83
C GLU A 203 -24.24 -41.60 -3.06
N SER A 204 -23.95 -40.43 -3.64
CA SER A 204 -24.33 -40.12 -5.02
C SER A 204 -23.17 -39.40 -5.71
N ASP A 205 -22.62 -40.10 -6.69
CA ASP A 205 -21.65 -39.61 -7.65
C ASP A 205 -22.25 -38.46 -8.47
N SER A 206 -21.56 -37.33 -8.48
CA SER A 206 -21.80 -36.25 -9.43
C SER A 206 -20.48 -35.84 -10.06
N ALA A 207 -20.37 -36.17 -11.35
CA ALA A 207 -19.28 -35.81 -12.22
C ALA A 207 -19.12 -34.28 -12.29
N SER A 208 -17.88 -33.80 -12.04
CA SER A 208 -17.51 -32.40 -12.19
C SER A 208 -16.89 -32.17 -13.55
N GLU A 209 -17.46 -31.20 -14.27
CA GLU A 209 -16.96 -30.65 -15.52
C GLU A 209 -15.63 -29.92 -15.29
N GLN A 210 -14.60 -30.30 -16.04
CA GLN A 210 -13.31 -29.64 -16.04
C GLN A 210 -13.40 -28.32 -16.81
N SER A 211 -13.62 -27.22 -16.08
CA SER A 211 -13.40 -25.86 -16.57
C SER A 211 -11.89 -25.59 -16.62
N THR A 212 -11.36 -25.49 -17.84
CA THR A 212 -9.98 -25.08 -18.10
C THR A 212 -9.88 -23.56 -18.03
N ILE A 213 -9.41 -23.04 -16.90
CA ILE A 213 -9.05 -21.62 -16.77
C ILE A 213 -7.70 -21.42 -17.49
N PRO A 214 -7.58 -20.41 -18.39
CA PRO A 214 -6.33 -20.14 -19.09
C PRO A 214 -5.26 -19.69 -18.10
N THR A 215 -4.20 -20.49 -17.98
CA THR A 215 -2.98 -20.15 -17.26
C THR A 215 -2.30 -18.98 -17.97
N VAL A 216 -2.32 -17.80 -17.34
CA VAL A 216 -1.58 -16.62 -17.79
C VAL A 216 -0.10 -16.86 -17.52
N ASN A 217 0.74 -16.77 -18.55
CA ASN A 217 2.20 -16.92 -18.45
C ASN A 217 2.80 -15.63 -17.88
N ILE A 218 3.13 -15.62 -16.58
CA ILE A 218 3.59 -14.47 -15.77
C ILE A 218 5.07 -14.09 -16.03
N THR A 219 5.75 -14.80 -16.92
CA THR A 219 7.17 -14.53 -17.25
C THR A 219 7.38 -13.14 -17.86
N THR A 220 6.39 -12.60 -18.58
CA THR A 220 6.50 -11.34 -19.34
C THR A 220 6.58 -10.09 -18.48
N LEU A 221 5.90 -10.03 -17.32
CA LEU A 221 5.95 -8.85 -16.44
C LEU A 221 7.29 -8.68 -15.71
N GLN A 222 7.98 -9.79 -15.44
CA GLN A 222 9.34 -9.75 -14.88
C GLN A 222 10.38 -9.45 -15.95
N GLU A 223 10.19 -9.94 -17.18
CA GLU A 223 11.05 -9.64 -18.32
C GLU A 223 10.92 -8.17 -18.74
N ALA A 224 9.72 -7.60 -18.76
CA ALA A 224 9.51 -6.17 -19.04
C ALA A 224 10.17 -5.26 -17.97
N GLN A 225 10.11 -5.63 -16.69
CA GLN A 225 10.84 -4.90 -15.65
C GLN A 225 12.37 -5.08 -15.75
N LEU A 226 12.84 -6.24 -16.21
CA LEU A 226 14.27 -6.51 -16.40
C LEU A 226 14.83 -5.82 -17.65
N GLU A 227 14.07 -5.74 -18.75
CA GLU A 227 14.43 -5.02 -19.97
C GLU A 227 14.49 -3.51 -19.74
N ILE A 228 13.56 -2.96 -18.96
CA ILE A 228 13.63 -1.55 -18.53
C ILE A 228 14.88 -1.29 -17.68
N GLN A 229 15.32 -2.25 -16.85
CA GLN A 229 16.59 -2.11 -16.12
C GLN A 229 17.83 -2.26 -17.02
N GLN A 230 17.76 -3.03 -18.11
CA GLN A 230 18.87 -3.17 -19.05
C GLN A 230 19.03 -1.96 -19.98
N GLN A 231 17.94 -1.27 -20.33
CA GLN A 231 18.00 -0.07 -21.17
C GLN A 231 18.50 1.19 -20.44
N ILE A 232 18.48 1.21 -19.10
CA ILE A 232 18.95 2.35 -18.28
C ILE A 232 20.47 2.28 -17.98
N LEU A 233 21.12 1.15 -18.26
CA LEU A 233 22.54 0.89 -17.95
C LEU A 233 23.49 0.99 -19.16
N VAL A 234 23.04 1.52 -20.30
CA VAL A 234 23.84 1.82 -21.50
C VAL A 234 23.82 3.31 -21.77
#